data_AF-A0A4Q5SYF8-F1
#
_entry.id   AF-A0A4Q5SYF8-F1
#
_cell.length_a   1.000
_cell.length_b   1.000
_cell.length_c   1.000
_cell.angle_alpha   90.00
_cell.angle_beta   90.00
_cell.angle_gamma   90.00
#
_symmetry.space_group_name_H-M   'P 1'
#
loop_
_entity.id
_entity.type
_entity.pdbx_description
1 polymer ?
#
loop_
_entity_poly.entity_id
_entity_poly.type
_entity_poly.pdbx_seq_one_letter_code
_entity_poly.pdbx_strand_id
1 'polypeptide(L)'
;MDQLSQAKSKGPRNQLLNFLLILPSGIAVNITAPLQNQPKIILGIDPGTVIMGYSVLAVSGAQLTVVELDALKLPVKEDSYVRLQLIHQKVTELLQLHKPHTFAIEAPFFGKNVQSMLKLGRAQGVAIAAAISSGIPVTEYSPKRVKQAITGNGNADKEQVWQMLHRIVHIGEQPKYFDATDALAVAICHHFSDGLPQATKSTGRARNPRKAKSASDWDRFLAANPGRMG
;
A
#
# COMPACT_ATOMS: atom_id res chain seq x y z
N MET A 1 4.23 -22.15 41.78
CA MET A 1 4.61 -22.42 40.37
C MET A 1 3.33 -22.72 39.63
N ASP A 2 2.64 -21.67 39.16
CA ASP A 2 1.35 -21.80 38.49
C ASP A 2 1.57 -22.23 37.04
N GLN A 3 1.05 -23.41 36.70
CA GLN A 3 1.03 -23.87 35.31
C GLN A 3 -0.15 -23.22 34.57
N LEU A 4 0.14 -22.11 33.89
CA LEU A 4 -0.75 -21.54 32.86
C LEU A 4 -0.73 -22.43 31.62
N SER A 5 -1.75 -23.28 31.45
CA SER A 5 -1.95 -24.02 30.21
C SER A 5 -2.77 -23.19 29.22
N GLN A 6 -2.20 -22.95 28.03
CA GLN A 6 -2.83 -22.19 26.95
C GLN A 6 -3.34 -23.14 25.86
N ALA A 7 -4.63 -23.07 25.52
CA ALA A 7 -5.19 -23.78 24.37
C ALA A 7 -5.73 -22.78 23.35
N LYS A 8 -5.24 -22.85 22.10
CA LYS A 8 -5.70 -22.01 20.97
C LYS A 8 -6.72 -22.77 20.13
N SER A 9 -7.90 -22.18 19.91
CA SER A 9 -8.93 -22.71 19.00
C SER A 9 -8.71 -22.20 17.57
N LYS A 10 -8.81 -23.10 16.57
CA LYS A 10 -8.52 -22.84 15.14
C LYS A 10 -9.63 -22.03 14.46
N GLY A 11 -9.29 -20.85 13.94
CA GLY A 11 -10.08 -20.05 12.99
C GLY A 11 -9.56 -18.61 12.87
N PRO A 12 -9.51 -17.98 11.66
CA PRO A 12 -8.80 -16.71 11.45
C PRO A 12 -9.63 -15.44 11.75
N ARG A 13 -10.86 -15.54 12.27
CA ARG A 13 -11.75 -14.37 12.42
C ARG A 13 -12.28 -14.07 13.81
N ASN A 14 -12.06 -14.92 14.81
CA ASN A 14 -12.45 -14.68 16.21
C ASN A 14 -11.65 -15.64 17.11
N GLN A 15 -10.37 -15.37 17.32
CA GLN A 15 -9.62 -16.13 18.31
C GLN A 15 -9.93 -15.58 19.70
N LEU A 16 -10.44 -16.46 20.56
CA LEU A 16 -10.69 -16.17 21.97
C LEU A 16 -9.57 -16.83 22.78
N LEU A 17 -8.96 -16.08 23.69
CA LEU A 17 -8.09 -16.64 24.70
C LEU A 17 -8.95 -17.08 25.88
N ASN A 18 -8.87 -18.37 26.19
CA ASN A 18 -9.46 -18.91 27.41
C ASN A 18 -8.41 -18.91 28.51
N PHE A 19 -8.70 -18.19 29.58
CA PHE A 19 -7.93 -18.22 30.83
C PHE A 19 -8.73 -19.01 31.86
N LEU A 20 -8.11 -20.05 32.43
CA LEU A 20 -8.64 -20.74 33.58
C LEU A 20 -8.04 -20.08 34.83
N LEU A 21 -8.85 -19.31 35.56
CA LEU A 21 -8.45 -18.72 36.84
C LEU A 21 -9.03 -19.55 37.98
N ILE A 22 -8.18 -19.96 38.92
CA ILE A 22 -8.61 -20.62 40.15
C ILE A 22 -8.67 -19.56 41.25
N LEU A 23 -9.87 -19.26 41.73
CA LEU A 23 -10.07 -18.31 42.83
C LEU A 23 -9.58 -18.91 44.16
N PRO A 24 -9.24 -18.09 45.18
CA PRO A 24 -8.81 -18.59 46.50
C PRO A 24 -9.80 -19.54 47.17
N SER A 25 -11.08 -19.46 46.79
CA SER A 25 -12.16 -20.37 47.22
C SER A 25 -12.14 -21.75 46.53
N GLY A 26 -11.20 -22.00 45.61
CA GLY A 26 -11.12 -23.22 44.81
C GLY A 26 -12.05 -23.26 43.59
N ILE A 27 -12.81 -22.19 43.34
CA ILE A 27 -13.70 -22.09 42.19
C ILE A 27 -12.88 -21.79 40.93
N ALA A 28 -13.03 -22.64 39.91
CA ALA A 28 -12.45 -22.41 38.60
C ALA A 28 -13.39 -21.54 37.75
N VAL A 29 -12.87 -20.42 37.23
CA VAL A 29 -13.59 -19.51 36.33
C VAL A 29 -12.90 -19.52 34.97
N ASN A 30 -13.67 -19.79 33.92
CA ASN A 30 -13.22 -19.62 32.55
C ASN A 30 -13.48 -18.19 32.10
N ILE A 31 -12.42 -17.40 31.93
CA ILE A 31 -12.50 -16.07 31.31
C ILE A 31 -12.17 -16.24 29.82
N THR A 32 -13.12 -15.83 28.99
CA THR A 32 -12.94 -15.76 27.55
C THR A 32 -12.69 -14.30 27.19
N ALA A 33 -11.46 -13.95 26.79
CA ALA A 33 -11.13 -12.60 26.32
C ALA A 33 -10.94 -12.62 24.80
N PRO A 34 -11.45 -11.64 24.05
CA PRO A 34 -11.05 -11.47 22.66
C PRO A 34 -9.54 -11.24 22.63
N LEU A 35 -8.81 -11.97 21.78
CA LEU A 35 -7.48 -11.53 21.40
C LEU A 35 -7.63 -10.12 20.85
N GLN A 36 -7.02 -9.13 21.51
CA GLN A 36 -6.91 -7.79 20.95
C GLN A 36 -6.33 -7.96 19.55
N ASN A 37 -7.16 -7.67 18.54
CA ASN A 37 -6.74 -7.74 17.15
C ASN A 37 -5.60 -6.74 17.02
N GLN A 38 -4.38 -7.23 16.84
CA GLN A 38 -3.24 -6.33 16.65
C GLN A 38 -3.56 -5.45 15.43
N PRO A 39 -3.34 -4.13 15.53
CA PRO A 39 -3.63 -3.24 14.41
C PRO A 39 -2.84 -3.69 13.19
N LYS A 40 -3.50 -3.78 12.04
CA LYS A 40 -2.79 -3.93 10.77
C LYS A 40 -2.04 -2.64 10.50
N ILE A 41 -0.72 -2.74 10.36
CA ILE A 41 0.15 -1.60 10.05
C ILE A 41 0.41 -1.57 8.54
N ILE A 42 0.15 -0.42 7.92
CA ILE A 42 0.35 -0.17 6.49
C ILE A 42 1.38 0.95 6.36
N LEU A 43 2.45 0.72 5.59
CA LEU A 43 3.42 1.75 5.23
C LEU A 43 3.05 2.31 3.85
N GLY A 44 2.70 3.60 3.78
CA GLY A 44 2.42 4.32 2.53
C GLY A 44 3.60 5.16 2.10
N ILE A 45 3.98 5.12 0.82
CA ILE A 45 5.07 5.90 0.23
C ILE A 45 4.56 6.70 -0.97
N ASP A 46 4.88 7.98 -0.99
CA ASP A 46 4.80 8.84 -2.18
C ASP A 46 6.23 9.16 -2.65
N PRO A 47 6.73 8.46 -3.68
CA PRO A 47 8.09 8.60 -4.15
C PRO A 47 8.27 9.90 -4.94
N GLY A 48 9.31 10.66 -4.61
CA GLY A 48 9.69 11.84 -5.40
C GLY A 48 11.19 12.02 -5.51
N THR A 49 11.60 12.88 -6.44
CA THR A 49 13.03 13.11 -6.75
C THR A 49 13.67 14.20 -5.89
N VAL A 50 12.86 14.97 -5.15
CA VAL A 50 13.26 16.09 -4.29
C VAL A 50 12.70 15.92 -2.89
N ILE A 51 11.46 15.45 -2.77
CA ILE A 51 10.81 15.10 -1.52
C ILE A 51 10.19 13.71 -1.72
N MET A 52 10.29 12.84 -0.72
CA MET A 52 9.57 11.57 -0.67
C MET A 52 8.68 11.60 0.57
N GLY A 53 7.36 11.57 0.36
CA GLY A 53 6.40 11.45 1.45
C GLY A 53 6.34 10.03 1.99
N TYR A 54 6.09 9.88 3.29
CA TYR A 54 5.82 8.59 3.89
C TYR A 54 4.79 8.69 5.02
N SER A 55 4.06 7.60 5.24
CA SER A 55 3.11 7.50 6.33
C SER A 55 3.03 6.07 6.89
N VAL A 56 2.72 5.97 8.18
CA VAL A 56 2.44 4.72 8.86
C VAL A 56 1.02 4.78 9.39
N LEU A 57 0.19 3.87 8.91
CA LEU A 57 -1.24 3.82 9.22
C LEU A 57 -1.56 2.53 9.98
N ALA A 58 -2.10 2.67 11.19
CA ALA A 58 -2.63 1.57 11.98
C ALA A 58 -4.14 1.42 11.75
N VAL A 59 -4.57 0.19 11.48
CA VAL A 59 -5.97 -0.15 11.22
C VAL A 59 -6.47 -1.16 12.26
N SER A 60 -7.43 -0.75 13.08
CA SER A 60 -8.10 -1.57 14.09
C SER A 60 -9.59 -1.65 13.80
N GLY A 61 -10.01 -2.68 13.06
CA GLY A 61 -11.39 -2.78 12.59
C GLY A 61 -11.75 -1.64 11.64
N ALA A 62 -12.66 -0.76 12.05
CA ALA A 62 -13.05 0.43 11.29
C ALA A 62 -12.22 1.69 11.65
N GLN A 63 -11.41 1.62 12.71
CA GLN A 63 -10.63 2.76 13.17
C GLN A 63 -9.29 2.85 12.43
N LEU A 64 -9.01 4.04 11.92
CA LEU A 64 -7.77 4.40 11.24
C LEU A 64 -6.99 5.38 12.13
N THR A 65 -5.73 5.08 12.41
CA THR A 65 -4.86 5.92 13.23
C THR A 65 -3.55 6.19 12.50
N VAL A 66 -3.21 7.46 12.33
CA VAL A 66 -1.93 7.88 11.76
C VAL A 66 -0.87 7.75 12.86
N VAL A 67 0.06 6.81 12.67
CA VAL A 67 1.16 6.55 13.62
C VAL A 67 2.34 7.47 13.32
N GLU A 68 2.65 7.67 12.04
CA GLU A 68 3.70 8.57 11.58
C GLU A 68 3.31 9.18 10.23
N LEU A 69 3.64 10.45 10.03
CA LEU A 69 3.35 11.19 8.81
C LEU A 69 4.43 12.26 8.61
N ASP A 70 5.32 12.06 7.66
CA ASP A 70 6.41 13.01 7.40
C ASP A 70 6.92 12.86 5.96
N ALA A 71 7.95 13.64 5.60
CA ALA A 71 8.59 13.57 4.30
C ALA A 71 10.12 13.67 4.40
N LEU A 72 10.79 12.83 3.62
CA LEU A 72 12.23 12.87 3.45
C LEU A 72 12.60 13.89 2.37
N LYS A 73 13.28 14.98 2.78
CA LYS A 73 13.86 15.94 1.84
C LYS A 73 15.18 15.40 1.29
N LEU A 74 15.27 15.29 -0.02
CA LEU A 74 16.43 14.79 -0.75
C LEU A 74 17.31 15.96 -1.21
N PRO A 75 18.64 15.91 -0.99
CA PRO A 75 19.54 16.98 -1.40
C PRO A 75 19.61 17.10 -2.93
N VAL A 76 19.25 18.28 -3.45
CA VAL A 76 19.15 18.52 -4.91
C VAL A 76 20.53 18.67 -5.57
N LYS A 77 21.53 19.15 -4.83
CA LYS A 77 22.90 19.41 -5.33
C LYS A 77 23.82 18.18 -5.27
N GLU A 78 23.34 17.07 -4.70
CA GLU A 78 24.12 15.85 -4.54
C GLU A 78 23.86 14.85 -5.67
N ASP A 79 24.75 13.87 -5.77
CA ASP A 79 24.63 12.77 -6.73
C ASP A 79 23.27 12.06 -6.58
N SER A 80 22.68 11.70 -7.72
CA SER A 80 21.54 10.81 -7.80
C SER A 80 21.67 9.54 -6.97
N TYR A 81 22.85 8.94 -6.88
CA TYR A 81 23.06 7.72 -6.10
C TYR A 81 22.97 7.95 -4.59
N VAL A 82 23.39 9.12 -4.09
CA VAL A 82 23.24 9.48 -2.67
C VAL A 82 21.77 9.59 -2.31
N ARG A 83 20.96 10.20 -3.19
CA ARG A 83 19.49 10.26 -2.97
C ARG A 83 18.86 8.87 -2.93
N LEU A 84 19.28 7.96 -3.79
CA LEU A 84 18.81 6.57 -3.76
C LEU A 84 19.22 5.87 -2.44
N GLN A 85 20.44 6.10 -1.97
CA GLN A 85 20.89 5.59 -0.67
C GLN A 85 20.02 6.11 0.49
N LEU A 86 19.72 7.41 0.51
CA LEU A 86 18.87 8.03 1.54
C LEU A 86 17.44 7.45 1.53
N ILE A 87 16.86 7.24 0.34
CA ILE A 87 15.57 6.57 0.20
C ILE A 87 15.63 5.15 0.77
N HIS A 88 16.63 4.37 0.39
CA HIS A 88 16.82 3.01 0.88
C HIS A 88 16.93 2.97 2.41
N GLN A 89 17.77 3.84 2.98
CA GLN A 89 18.01 3.91 4.43
C GLN A 89 16.72 4.28 5.17
N LYS A 90 16.02 5.32 4.73
CA LYS A 90 14.77 5.76 5.36
C LYS A 90 13.67 4.69 5.28
N VAL A 91 13.51 4.04 4.13
CA VAL A 91 12.52 2.95 4.00
C VAL A 91 12.91 1.77 4.90
N THR A 92 14.18 1.39 4.94
CA THR A 92 14.67 0.31 5.81
C THR A 92 14.44 0.61 7.29
N GLU A 93 14.70 1.85 7.71
CA GLU A 93 14.42 2.35 9.06
C GLU A 93 12.94 2.20 9.41
N LEU A 94 12.03 2.66 8.54
CA LEU A 94 10.59 2.56 8.73
C LEU A 94 10.12 1.09 8.80
N LEU A 95 10.68 0.21 7.96
CA LEU A 95 10.38 -1.22 7.97
C LEU A 95 10.81 -1.87 9.30
N GLN A 96 11.97 -1.52 9.83
CA GLN A 96 12.49 -2.06 11.09
C GLN A 96 11.73 -1.53 12.31
N LEU A 97 11.44 -0.24 12.32
CA LEU A 97 10.78 0.44 13.43
C LEU A 97 9.32 0.00 13.58
N HIS A 98 8.57 0.00 12.48
CA HIS A 98 7.11 -0.19 12.51
C HIS A 98 6.66 -1.60 12.15
N LYS A 99 7.53 -2.42 11.55
CA LYS A 99 7.21 -3.79 11.10
C LYS A 99 5.87 -3.87 10.36
N PRO A 100 5.69 -3.07 9.28
CA PRO A 100 4.42 -3.00 8.58
C PRO A 100 4.03 -4.37 8.02
N HIS A 101 2.72 -4.64 7.97
CA HIS A 101 2.19 -5.86 7.38
C HIS A 101 2.14 -5.76 5.86
N THR A 102 1.95 -4.55 5.34
CA THR A 102 1.88 -4.27 3.91
C THR A 102 2.54 -2.93 3.59
N PHE A 103 3.03 -2.82 2.36
CA PHE A 103 3.67 -1.63 1.82
C PHE A 103 2.88 -1.17 0.59
N ALA A 104 2.45 0.09 0.59
CA ALA A 104 1.70 0.72 -0.49
C ALA A 104 2.50 1.89 -1.05
N ILE A 105 2.58 2.00 -2.37
CA ILE A 105 3.34 3.07 -3.04
C ILE A 105 2.56 3.66 -4.20
N GLU A 106 2.64 4.97 -4.41
CA GLU A 106 2.09 5.58 -5.62
C GLU A 106 2.86 5.10 -6.85
N ALA A 107 2.14 4.70 -7.90
CA ALA A 107 2.70 4.32 -9.20
C ALA A 107 3.10 5.56 -10.01
N PRO A 108 4.16 5.50 -10.83
CA PRO A 108 4.62 6.67 -11.57
C PRO A 108 3.56 7.11 -12.59
N PHE A 109 3.31 8.42 -12.68
CA PHE A 109 2.47 8.98 -13.74
C PHE A 109 3.28 9.17 -15.03
N PHE A 110 2.70 8.77 -16.17
CA PHE A 110 3.32 8.95 -17.48
C PHE A 110 3.42 10.45 -17.83
N GLY A 111 4.59 11.04 -17.62
CA GLY A 111 4.92 12.41 -17.98
C GLY A 111 5.60 12.52 -19.35
N LYS A 112 5.67 13.74 -19.90
CA LYS A 112 6.35 14.03 -21.19
C LYS A 112 7.87 13.89 -21.14
N ASN A 113 8.50 13.96 -19.94
CA ASN A 113 9.95 13.94 -19.79
C ASN A 113 10.46 12.57 -19.32
N VAL A 114 11.07 11.82 -20.25
CA VAL A 114 11.62 10.47 -20.03
C VAL A 114 12.72 10.45 -18.96
N GLN A 115 13.57 11.47 -18.88
CA GLN A 115 14.66 11.50 -17.89
C GLN A 115 14.14 11.64 -16.46
N SER A 116 13.10 12.47 -16.26
CA SER A 116 12.46 12.61 -14.96
C SER A 116 11.76 11.32 -14.55
N MET A 117 11.09 10.64 -15.50
CA MET A 117 10.49 9.34 -15.24
C MET A 117 11.52 8.28 -14.87
N LEU A 118 12.69 8.25 -15.52
CA LEU A 118 13.75 7.31 -15.17
C LEU A 118 14.29 7.56 -13.75
N LYS A 119 14.45 8.82 -13.35
CA LYS A 119 14.87 9.18 -11.98
C LYS A 119 13.83 8.75 -10.94
N LEU A 120 12.55 8.99 -11.21
CA LEU A 120 11.45 8.56 -10.35
C LEU A 120 11.37 7.04 -10.24
N GLY A 121 11.47 6.33 -11.37
CA GLY A 121 11.45 4.86 -11.40
C GLY A 121 12.61 4.23 -10.61
N ARG A 122 13.81 4.85 -10.63
CA ARG A 122 14.93 4.41 -9.78
C ARG A 122 14.63 4.60 -8.28
N ALA A 123 14.06 5.74 -7.90
CA ALA A 123 13.65 6.01 -6.52
C ALA A 123 12.61 4.99 -6.03
N GLN A 124 11.57 4.74 -6.84
CA GLN A 124 10.56 3.71 -6.58
C GLN A 124 11.18 2.32 -6.46
N GLY A 125 12.02 1.93 -7.43
CA GLY A 125 12.65 0.61 -7.43
C GLY A 125 13.46 0.35 -6.17
N VAL A 126 14.17 1.35 -5.66
CA VAL A 126 14.93 1.25 -4.42
C VAL A 126 14.03 1.10 -3.19
N ALA A 127 12.93 1.87 -3.10
CA ALA A 127 11.97 1.74 -2.01
C ALA A 127 11.27 0.36 -2.02
N ILE A 128 10.86 -0.10 -3.20
CA ILE A 128 10.24 -1.43 -3.40
C ILE A 128 11.23 -2.53 -3.04
N ALA A 129 12.49 -2.44 -3.49
CA ALA A 129 13.54 -3.40 -3.18
C ALA A 129 13.76 -3.56 -1.67
N ALA A 130 13.77 -2.45 -0.92
CA ALA A 130 13.88 -2.48 0.54
C ALA A 130 12.70 -3.24 1.18
N ALA A 131 11.46 -2.96 0.75
CA ALA A 131 10.26 -3.62 1.27
C ALA A 131 10.24 -5.13 0.98
N ILE A 132 10.48 -5.54 -0.28
CA ILE A 132 10.48 -6.97 -0.65
C ILE A 132 11.62 -7.74 0.01
N SER A 133 12.79 -7.10 0.20
CA SER A 133 13.93 -7.74 0.89
C SER A 133 13.63 -8.03 2.37
N SER A 134 12.71 -7.27 2.96
CA SER A 134 12.21 -7.45 4.32
C SER A 134 10.97 -8.37 4.38
N GLY A 135 10.59 -9.02 3.27
CA GLY A 135 9.45 -9.92 3.18
C GLY A 135 8.07 -9.23 3.23
N ILE A 136 8.02 -7.91 3.04
CA ILE A 136 6.77 -7.14 3.10
C ILE A 136 6.11 -7.09 1.71
N PRO A 137 4.83 -7.46 1.57
CA PRO A 137 4.12 -7.40 0.30
C PRO A 137 3.91 -5.94 -0.13
N VAL A 138 4.21 -5.67 -1.40
CA VAL A 138 4.14 -4.34 -2.03
C VAL A 138 2.93 -4.26 -2.96
N THR A 139 2.19 -3.16 -2.91
CA THR A 139 1.13 -2.83 -3.89
C THR A 139 1.28 -1.42 -4.42
N GLU A 140 1.17 -1.27 -5.74
CA GLU A 140 1.25 0.02 -6.43
C GLU A 140 -0.14 0.58 -6.75
N TYR A 141 -0.34 1.88 -6.59
CA TYR A 141 -1.60 2.57 -6.89
C TYR A 141 -1.42 3.74 -7.83
N SER A 142 -2.21 3.81 -8.91
CA SER A 142 -2.18 4.97 -9.80
C SER A 142 -2.76 6.22 -9.11
N PRO A 143 -2.32 7.43 -9.47
CA PRO A 143 -2.84 8.68 -8.89
C PRO A 143 -4.37 8.78 -8.99
N LYS A 144 -4.93 8.33 -10.12
CA LYS A 144 -6.38 8.29 -10.35
C LYS A 144 -7.09 7.34 -9.40
N ARG A 145 -6.48 6.18 -9.08
CA ARG A 145 -7.04 5.21 -8.14
C ARG A 145 -7.01 5.73 -6.71
N VAL A 146 -5.92 6.40 -6.30
CA VAL A 146 -5.82 7.07 -5.00
C VAL A 146 -6.93 8.09 -4.85
N LYS A 147 -7.04 9.03 -5.81
CA LYS A 147 -8.13 10.04 -5.82
C LYS A 147 -9.52 9.40 -5.75
N GLN A 148 -9.78 8.40 -6.58
CA GLN A 148 -11.06 7.68 -6.58
C GLN A 148 -11.39 7.02 -5.24
N ALA A 149 -10.39 6.47 -4.54
CA ALA A 149 -10.59 5.81 -3.25
C ALA A 149 -10.89 6.81 -2.12
N ILE A 150 -10.26 7.99 -2.16
CA ILE A 150 -10.41 9.00 -1.10
C ILE A 150 -11.66 9.87 -1.30
N THR A 151 -11.92 10.33 -2.53
CA THR A 151 -12.96 11.34 -2.81
C THR A 151 -14.19 10.78 -3.51
N GLY A 152 -14.12 9.54 -4.02
CA GLY A 152 -15.13 9.00 -4.94
C GLY A 152 -15.02 9.53 -6.37
N ASN A 153 -14.03 10.39 -6.67
CA ASN A 153 -13.79 10.95 -8.00
C ASN A 153 -12.30 10.94 -8.37
N GLY A 154 -11.92 10.11 -9.34
CA GLY A 154 -10.53 10.00 -9.82
C GLY A 154 -9.94 11.27 -10.44
N ASN A 155 -10.76 12.27 -10.77
CA ASN A 155 -10.33 13.57 -11.30
C ASN A 155 -10.29 14.68 -10.24
N ALA A 156 -10.49 14.34 -8.96
CA ALA A 156 -10.44 15.33 -7.88
C ALA A 156 -9.11 16.11 -7.86
N ASP A 157 -9.19 17.37 -7.46
CA ASP A 157 -8.01 18.20 -7.22
C ASP A 157 -7.32 17.82 -5.89
N LYS A 158 -6.12 18.35 -5.65
CA LYS A 158 -5.35 18.03 -4.44
C LYS A 158 -6.02 18.55 -3.16
N GLU A 159 -6.71 19.68 -3.23
CA GLU A 159 -7.39 20.30 -2.10
C GLU A 159 -8.58 19.44 -1.64
N GLN A 160 -9.35 18.89 -2.58
CA GLN A 160 -10.43 17.94 -2.31
C GLN A 160 -9.91 16.66 -1.65
N VAL A 161 -8.76 16.13 -2.11
CA VAL A 161 -8.13 14.97 -1.46
C VAL A 161 -7.76 15.30 -0.03
N TRP A 162 -7.11 16.43 0.21
CA TRP A 162 -6.70 16.90 1.53
C TRP A 162 -7.88 17.04 2.50
N GLN A 163 -8.96 17.71 2.09
CA GLN A 163 -10.17 17.87 2.91
C GLN A 163 -10.81 16.53 3.26
N MET A 164 -10.79 15.58 2.34
CA MET A 164 -11.33 14.24 2.57
C MET A 164 -10.44 13.42 3.51
N LEU A 165 -9.12 13.53 3.42
CA LEU A 165 -8.20 12.87 4.37
C LEU A 165 -8.46 13.32 5.80
N HIS A 166 -8.66 14.61 6.03
CA HIS A 166 -9.04 15.16 7.35
C HIS A 166 -10.35 14.63 7.92
N ARG A 167 -11.28 14.21 7.05
CA ARG A 167 -12.56 13.60 7.47
C ARG A 167 -12.41 12.11 7.77
N ILE A 168 -11.46 11.43 7.12
CA ILE A 168 -11.24 9.99 7.26
C ILE A 168 -10.39 9.67 8.49
N VAL A 169 -9.35 10.48 8.75
CA VAL A 169 -8.43 10.31 9.87
C VAL A 169 -8.23 11.63 10.61
N HIS A 170 -8.01 11.53 11.91
CA HIS A 170 -7.56 12.68 12.68
C HIS A 170 -6.09 12.95 12.36
N ILE A 171 -5.86 13.94 11.50
CA ILE A 171 -4.55 14.55 11.27
C ILE A 171 -4.48 15.70 12.24
N GLY A 172 -3.52 15.69 13.16
CA GLY A 172 -3.35 16.75 14.16
C GLY A 172 -3.02 18.09 13.52
N GLU A 173 -1.74 18.44 13.46
CA GLU A 173 -1.30 19.66 12.76
C GLU A 173 -1.16 19.42 11.26
N GLN A 174 -1.34 20.50 10.48
CA GLN A 174 -1.13 20.45 9.04
C GLN A 174 0.34 20.06 8.76
N PRO A 175 0.60 18.99 7.98
CA PRO A 175 1.95 18.56 7.70
C PRO A 175 2.69 19.61 6.86
N LYS A 176 3.98 19.73 7.14
CA LYS A 176 4.88 20.71 6.51
C LYS A 176 5.02 20.52 5.00
N TYR A 177 4.79 19.29 4.51
CA TYR A 177 4.90 18.92 3.10
C TYR A 177 3.68 18.13 2.66
N PHE A 178 3.06 18.55 1.55
CA PHE A 178 1.91 17.86 0.96
C PHE A 178 2.25 16.44 0.47
N ASP A 179 3.51 16.15 0.13
CA ASP A 179 3.96 14.81 -0.24
C ASP A 179 3.67 13.78 0.88
N ALA A 180 3.76 14.18 2.16
CA ALA A 180 3.37 13.32 3.27
C ALA A 180 1.88 12.95 3.22
N THR A 181 1.02 13.91 2.86
CA THR A 181 -0.43 13.68 2.70
C THR A 181 -0.74 12.78 1.51
N ASP A 182 0.03 12.88 0.43
CA ASP A 182 -0.10 12.01 -0.74
C ASP A 182 0.27 10.57 -0.35
N ALA A 183 1.32 10.38 0.47
CA ALA A 183 1.67 9.07 1.04
C ALA A 183 0.59 8.49 1.98
N LEU A 184 -0.08 9.32 2.78
CA LEU A 184 -1.22 8.91 3.62
C LEU A 184 -2.42 8.50 2.77
N ALA A 185 -2.71 9.22 1.70
CA ALA A 185 -3.75 8.86 0.75
C ALA A 185 -3.49 7.50 0.10
N VAL A 186 -2.23 7.18 -0.22
CA VAL A 186 -1.81 5.87 -0.72
C VAL A 186 -2.08 4.77 0.32
N ALA A 187 -1.72 4.97 1.58
CA ALA A 187 -1.97 3.99 2.66
C ALA A 187 -3.48 3.73 2.87
N ILE A 188 -4.30 4.78 2.88
CA ILE A 188 -5.76 4.65 3.01
C ILE A 188 -6.37 4.00 1.76
N CYS A 189 -5.89 4.35 0.57
CA CYS A 189 -6.30 3.71 -0.69
C CYS A 189 -6.03 2.20 -0.66
N HIS A 190 -4.89 1.79 -0.10
CA HIS A 190 -4.55 0.39 0.11
C HIS A 190 -5.54 -0.31 1.04
N HIS A 191 -5.81 0.28 2.21
CA HIS A 191 -6.78 -0.25 3.16
C HIS A 191 -8.17 -0.45 2.53
N PHE A 192 -8.69 0.55 1.80
CA PHE A 192 -9.99 0.46 1.14
C PHE A 192 -9.99 -0.55 -0.02
N SER A 193 -8.84 -0.77 -0.66
CA SER A 193 -8.71 -1.76 -1.73
C SER A 193 -8.60 -3.20 -1.21
N ASP A 194 -8.10 -3.39 0.00
CA ASP A 194 -8.05 -4.71 0.68
C ASP A 194 -9.42 -5.17 1.19
N GLY A 195 -10.31 -4.23 1.52
CA GLY A 195 -11.67 -4.51 2.02
C GLY A 195 -12.72 -4.73 0.91
N LEU A 196 -12.44 -4.27 -0.31
CA LEU A 196 -13.24 -4.64 -1.47
C LEU A 196 -12.98 -6.12 -1.76
N PRO A 197 -14.01 -6.96 -1.93
CA PRO A 197 -13.81 -8.28 -2.50
C PRO A 197 -13.03 -8.06 -3.79
N GLN A 198 -11.79 -8.55 -3.85
CA GLN A 198 -11.12 -8.68 -5.13
C GLN A 198 -12.14 -9.45 -5.96
N ALA A 199 -12.74 -8.79 -6.97
CA ALA A 199 -13.42 -9.49 -8.02
C ALA A 199 -12.36 -10.49 -8.46
N THR A 200 -12.58 -11.75 -8.04
CA THR A 200 -11.64 -12.83 -8.29
C THR A 200 -11.29 -12.66 -9.75
N LYS A 201 -9.99 -12.49 -10.05
CA LYS A 201 -9.55 -12.72 -11.41
C LYS A 201 -10.02 -14.14 -11.68
N SER A 202 -11.15 -14.24 -12.38
CA SER A 202 -11.81 -15.49 -12.66
C SER A 202 -10.85 -16.27 -13.52
N THR A 203 -10.07 -17.11 -12.85
CA THR A 203 -9.45 -18.29 -13.44
C THR A 203 -10.60 -19.17 -13.90
N GLY A 204 -11.14 -18.88 -15.07
CA GLY A 204 -12.19 -19.69 -15.68
C GLY A 204 -13.29 -18.91 -16.39
N ARG A 205 -12.98 -18.35 -17.56
CA ARG A 205 -13.86 -18.61 -18.70
C ARG A 205 -13.01 -19.25 -19.78
N ALA A 206 -13.09 -20.59 -19.85
CA ALA A 206 -12.53 -21.34 -20.96
C ALA A 206 -12.98 -20.69 -22.27
N ARG A 207 -12.04 -20.07 -22.98
CA ARG A 207 -12.27 -19.65 -24.37
C ARG A 207 -12.43 -20.94 -25.17
N ASN A 208 -13.64 -21.12 -25.70
CA ASN A 208 -13.95 -22.11 -26.72
C ASN A 208 -12.82 -22.15 -27.78
N PRO A 209 -12.13 -23.28 -28.01
CA PRO A 209 -11.02 -23.35 -28.95
C PRO A 209 -11.57 -23.54 -30.36
N ARG A 210 -12.27 -22.53 -30.89
CA ARG A 210 -12.63 -22.43 -32.32
C ARG A 210 -12.63 -20.98 -32.79
N LYS A 211 -11.42 -20.40 -32.87
CA LYS A 211 -11.08 -19.40 -33.89
C LYS A 211 -9.55 -19.23 -33.91
N ALA A 212 -8.90 -20.09 -34.68
CA ALA A 212 -7.54 -19.82 -35.16
C ALA A 212 -7.60 -18.50 -35.95
N LYS A 213 -6.81 -17.51 -35.55
CA LYS A 213 -6.60 -16.29 -36.33
C LYS A 213 -5.77 -16.66 -37.54
N SER A 214 -6.41 -16.69 -38.71
CA SER A 214 -5.77 -17.04 -39.98
C SER A 214 -4.96 -15.86 -40.54
N ALA A 215 -4.00 -16.18 -41.39
CA ALA A 215 -3.15 -15.27 -42.16
C ALA A 215 -3.90 -14.15 -42.93
N SER A 216 -5.22 -14.27 -43.10
CA SER A 216 -6.07 -13.30 -43.81
C SER A 216 -6.05 -11.88 -43.25
N ASP A 217 -5.82 -11.69 -41.95
CA ASP A 217 -5.83 -10.34 -41.34
C ASP A 217 -4.53 -9.57 -41.63
N TRP A 218 -3.41 -10.27 -41.81
CA TRP A 218 -2.13 -9.66 -42.18
C TRP A 218 -2.08 -9.26 -43.66
N ASP A 219 -2.58 -10.12 -44.55
CA ASP A 219 -2.67 -9.80 -45.99
C ASP A 219 -3.60 -8.60 -46.24
N ARG A 220 -4.70 -8.51 -45.50
CA ARG A 220 -5.64 -7.38 -45.58
C ARG A 220 -5.05 -6.08 -45.04
N PHE A 221 -4.18 -6.17 -44.03
CA PHE A 221 -3.46 -5.02 -43.47
C PHE A 221 -2.41 -4.48 -44.45
N LEU A 222 -1.68 -5.37 -45.13
CA LEU A 222 -0.70 -5.01 -46.16
C LEU A 222 -1.37 -4.40 -47.40
N ALA A 223 -2.50 -4.97 -47.85
CA ALA A 223 -3.28 -4.42 -48.96
C ALA A 223 -3.80 -3.01 -48.68
N ALA A 224 -4.12 -2.70 -47.42
CA ALA A 224 -4.61 -1.37 -47.02
C ALA A 224 -3.50 -0.34 -46.78
N ASN A 225 -2.22 -0.75 -46.73
CA ASN A 225 -1.10 0.14 -46.41
C ASN A 225 0.15 -0.13 -47.29
N PRO A 226 0.06 0.05 -48.62
CA PRO A 226 1.14 -0.30 -49.55
C PRO A 226 2.41 0.56 -49.38
N GLY A 227 2.32 1.75 -48.77
CA GLY A 227 3.45 2.66 -48.58
C GLY A 227 4.23 2.48 -47.27
N ARG A 228 3.96 1.43 -46.50
CA ARG A 228 4.64 1.16 -45.21
C ARG A 228 5.73 0.09 -45.29
N MET A 229 6.07 -0.38 -46.49
CA MET A 229 7.28 -1.16 -46.71
C MET A 229 8.41 -0.23 -47.15
N GLY A 230 9.28 0.07 -46.19
CA GLY A 230 10.54 0.80 -46.35
C GLY A 230 11.38 0.58 -45.10
#